data_AF-A0A258VSL4-F1
#
_entry.id   AF-A0A258VSL4-F1
#
_cell.length_a   1.000
_cell.length_b   1.000
_cell.length_c   1.000
_cell.angle_alpha   90.00
_cell.angle_beta   90.00
_cell.angle_gamma   90.00
#
_symmetry.space_group_name_H-M   'P 1'
#
loop_
_entity.id
_entity.type
_entity.pdbx_description
1 polymer ?
#
loop_
_entity_poly.entity_id
_entity_poly.type
_entity_poly.pdbx_seq_one_letter_code
_entity_poly.pdbx_strand_id
1 'polypeptide(L)'
;SFVPNSPAEECDLFLKALAPYSKDLYAHFDLHETTDTDNTIFRPAKALRDGKPEEPWSEIPDGFYAVGDTENPCPEFQTAVIKSVKKVTHIAPADEHGNIIGEKLEQDGVINYPLKKLLLCAGFSNAKYTTTTEVYPDSPKVNAQNCVDAQVAAITGGLDYLKAEKN
;
A
#
# COMPACT_ATOMS: atom_id res chain seq x y z
N SER A 1 0.79 15.21 -1.32
CA SER A 1 0.39 14.64 -0.01
C SER A 1 -1.08 14.91 0.25
N PHE A 2 -1.76 14.02 0.98
CA PHE A 2 -3.19 14.13 1.26
C PHE A 2 -3.45 15.01 2.49
N VAL A 3 -3.32 16.33 2.31
CA VAL A 3 -3.60 17.36 3.32
C VAL A 3 -4.48 18.47 2.75
N PRO A 4 -5.25 19.19 3.59
CA PRO A 4 -6.00 20.37 3.16
C PRO A 4 -5.10 21.40 2.47
N ASN A 5 -5.54 21.93 1.34
CA ASN A 5 -4.77 22.88 0.50
C ASN A 5 -3.43 22.29 0.04
N SER A 6 -3.44 21.04 -0.40
CA SER A 6 -2.24 20.37 -0.92
C SER A 6 -1.64 21.15 -2.10
N PRO A 7 -0.30 21.25 -2.21
CA PRO A 7 0.33 21.81 -3.40
C PRO A 7 0.22 20.88 -4.63
N ALA A 8 -0.22 19.62 -4.44
CA ALA A 8 -0.58 18.71 -5.52
C ALA A 8 -2.08 18.81 -5.78
N GLU A 9 -2.45 19.29 -6.97
CA GLU A 9 -3.84 19.55 -7.34
C GLU A 9 -4.69 18.27 -7.30
N GLU A 10 -4.12 17.13 -7.67
CA GLU A 10 -4.77 15.83 -7.64
C GLU A 10 -5.21 15.46 -6.22
N CYS A 11 -4.33 15.66 -5.23
CA CYS A 11 -4.66 15.42 -3.83
C CYS A 11 -5.72 16.41 -3.34
N ASP A 12 -5.60 17.70 -3.65
CA ASP A 12 -6.53 18.73 -3.18
C ASP A 12 -7.95 18.53 -3.75
N LEU A 13 -8.05 18.26 -5.06
CA LEU A 13 -9.32 18.00 -5.73
C LEU A 13 -9.98 16.73 -5.20
N PHE A 14 -9.21 15.66 -5.00
CA PHE A 14 -9.70 14.41 -4.42
C PHE A 14 -10.26 14.62 -3.00
N LEU A 15 -9.51 15.31 -2.14
CA LEU A 15 -9.94 15.59 -0.76
C LEU A 15 -11.21 16.44 -0.71
N LYS A 16 -11.32 17.45 -1.58
CA LYS A 16 -12.54 18.28 -1.71
C LYS A 16 -13.75 17.45 -2.12
N ALA A 17 -13.57 16.51 -3.07
CA ALA A 17 -14.65 15.65 -3.52
C ALA A 17 -15.09 14.64 -2.43
N LEU A 18 -14.15 14.14 -1.62
CA LEU A 18 -14.40 13.11 -0.61
C LEU A 18 -14.76 13.67 0.77
N ALA A 19 -14.66 14.99 0.97
CA ALA A 19 -14.95 15.64 2.24
C ALA A 19 -16.31 15.25 2.86
N PRO A 20 -17.44 15.17 2.12
CA PRO A 20 -18.73 14.78 2.68
C PRO A 20 -18.78 13.34 3.19
N TYR A 21 -17.92 12.45 2.69
CA TYR A 21 -17.95 11.01 2.97
C TYR A 21 -16.86 10.57 3.97
N SER A 22 -15.85 11.40 4.20
CA SER A 22 -14.62 11.06 4.94
C SER A 22 -14.82 10.48 6.35
N LYS A 23 -15.96 10.78 7.00
CA LYS A 23 -16.32 10.27 8.33
C LYS A 23 -16.98 8.89 8.31
N ASP A 24 -17.59 8.51 7.19
CA ASP A 24 -18.45 7.33 7.08
C ASP A 24 -17.82 6.23 6.21
N LEU A 25 -16.61 6.44 5.69
CA LEU A 25 -15.87 5.41 4.97
C LEU A 25 -15.60 4.23 5.91
N TYR A 26 -16.04 3.04 5.52
CA TYR A 26 -15.81 1.83 6.31
C TYR A 26 -14.46 1.18 5.97
N ALA A 27 -14.12 1.17 4.68
CA ALA A 27 -12.88 0.61 4.18
C ALA A 27 -12.29 1.49 3.07
N HIS A 28 -10.96 1.50 2.95
CA HIS A 28 -10.18 2.20 1.94
C HIS A 28 -9.14 1.23 1.36
N PHE A 29 -9.18 1.03 0.04
CA PHE A 29 -8.18 0.28 -0.72
C PHE A 29 -7.46 1.26 -1.64
N ASP A 30 -6.17 1.47 -1.40
CA ASP A 30 -5.32 2.31 -2.24
C ASP A 30 -4.43 1.41 -3.10
N LEU A 31 -4.48 1.57 -4.41
CA LEU A 31 -3.87 0.61 -5.34
C LEU A 31 -2.55 1.14 -5.89
N HIS A 32 -1.45 0.59 -5.39
CA HIS A 32 -0.09 0.96 -5.77
C HIS A 32 0.70 -0.20 -6.38
N GLU A 33 1.85 0.16 -6.92
CA GLU A 33 2.88 -0.74 -7.39
C GLU A 33 4.25 -0.22 -6.99
N THR A 34 5.16 -1.15 -6.69
CA THR A 34 6.57 -0.87 -6.45
C THR A 34 7.36 -1.39 -7.65
N THR A 35 8.23 -0.57 -8.22
CA THR A 35 8.90 -0.82 -9.51
C THR A 35 10.41 -0.72 -9.38
N ASP A 36 11.15 -1.25 -10.36
CA ASP A 36 12.60 -1.00 -10.48
C ASP A 36 12.93 0.50 -10.58
N THR A 37 11.98 1.28 -11.11
CA THR A 37 12.12 2.73 -11.24
C THR A 37 12.00 3.49 -9.92
N ASP A 38 11.47 2.88 -8.86
CA ASP A 38 11.52 3.49 -7.52
C ASP A 38 12.95 3.67 -7.05
N ASN A 39 13.79 2.65 -7.24
CA ASN A 39 15.21 2.71 -6.87
C ASN A 39 16.05 3.49 -7.88
N THR A 40 15.75 3.40 -9.17
CA THR A 40 16.62 3.98 -10.21
C THR A 40 16.25 5.40 -10.63
N ILE A 41 15.01 5.85 -10.38
CA ILE A 41 14.51 7.18 -10.80
C ILE A 41 13.91 7.96 -9.62
N PHE A 42 12.90 7.41 -8.95
CA PHE A 42 12.07 8.21 -8.04
C PHE A 42 12.74 8.54 -6.70
N ARG A 43 13.38 7.56 -6.04
CA ARG A 43 14.13 7.80 -4.80
C ARG A 43 15.29 8.79 -5.00
N PRO A 44 16.14 8.65 -6.03
CA PRO A 44 17.18 9.65 -6.34
C PRO A 44 16.61 11.04 -6.65
N ALA A 45 15.56 11.12 -7.47
CA ALA A 45 14.93 12.39 -7.82
C ALA A 45 14.34 13.11 -6.60
N LYS A 46 13.74 12.36 -5.66
CA LYS A 46 13.22 12.88 -4.39
C LYS A 46 14.34 13.44 -3.52
N ALA A 47 15.44 12.71 -3.37
CA ALA A 47 16.61 13.15 -2.59
C ALA A 47 17.19 14.45 -3.15
N LEU A 48 17.36 14.54 -4.48
CA LEU A 48 17.82 15.73 -5.18
C LEU A 48 16.88 16.93 -4.99
N ARG A 49 15.56 16.72 -5.17
CA ARG A 49 14.54 17.76 -4.98
C ARG A 49 14.55 18.30 -3.55
N ASP A 50 14.69 17.42 -2.57
CA ASP A 50 14.62 17.77 -1.15
C ASP A 50 15.97 18.27 -0.59
N GLY A 51 17.04 18.22 -1.38
CA GLY A 51 18.38 18.60 -0.96
C GLY A 51 18.94 17.70 0.15
N LYS A 52 18.57 16.42 0.15
CA LYS A 52 18.95 15.42 1.15
C LYS A 52 19.77 14.30 0.52
N PRO A 53 20.57 13.56 1.31
CA PRO A 53 21.12 12.29 0.86
C PRO A 53 20.00 11.33 0.44
N GLU A 54 20.31 10.42 -0.47
CA GLU A 54 19.42 9.29 -0.74
C GLU A 54 19.20 8.50 0.55
N GLU A 55 17.96 8.04 0.74
CA GLU A 55 17.63 7.10 1.82
C GLU A 55 18.48 5.82 1.67
N PRO A 56 18.75 5.09 2.76
CA PRO A 56 19.44 3.82 2.68
C PRO A 56 18.83 2.94 1.60
N TRP A 57 19.68 2.37 0.74
CA TRP A 57 19.22 1.48 -0.32
C TRP A 57 18.46 0.31 0.30
N SER A 58 17.29 0.01 -0.27
CA SER A 58 16.50 -1.15 0.09
C SER A 58 16.09 -1.86 -1.18
N GLU A 59 16.21 -3.19 -1.15
CA GLU A 59 15.87 -4.08 -2.25
C GLU A 59 14.41 -3.89 -2.68
N ILE A 60 14.16 -3.94 -4.00
CA ILE A 60 12.79 -4.01 -4.52
C ILE A 60 12.25 -5.41 -4.19
N PRO A 61 11.18 -5.53 -3.40
CA PRO A 61 10.66 -6.83 -3.00
C PRO A 61 10.07 -7.60 -4.19
N ASP A 62 10.56 -8.80 -4.45
CA ASP A 62 10.07 -9.65 -5.56
C ASP A 62 8.73 -10.31 -5.22
N GLY A 63 7.63 -9.57 -5.36
CA GLY A 63 6.26 -10.06 -5.25
C GLY A 63 5.28 -9.02 -4.71
N PHE A 64 4.03 -9.41 -4.52
CA PHE A 64 3.01 -8.57 -3.90
C PHE A 64 3.24 -8.41 -2.41
N TYR A 65 3.03 -7.21 -1.87
CA TYR A 65 2.84 -6.98 -0.43
C TYR A 65 1.75 -5.95 -0.16
N ALA A 66 1.34 -5.83 1.10
CA ALA A 66 0.37 -4.83 1.54
C ALA A 66 0.96 -3.95 2.65
N VAL A 67 0.53 -2.69 2.67
CA VAL A 67 0.85 -1.73 3.71
C VAL A 67 -0.41 -1.44 4.54
N GLY A 68 -0.39 -1.85 5.81
CA GLY A 68 -1.40 -1.51 6.80
C GLY A 68 -1.09 -0.20 7.55
N ASP A 69 -2.00 0.22 8.42
CA ASP A 69 -1.81 1.40 9.28
C ASP A 69 -1.19 0.99 10.63
N THR A 70 -0.03 1.54 10.98
CA THR A 70 0.59 1.30 12.29
C THR A 70 -0.35 1.61 13.46
N GLU A 71 -1.19 2.64 13.33
CA GLU A 71 -2.11 3.06 14.40
C GLU A 71 -3.43 2.26 14.40
N ASN A 72 -3.71 1.52 13.31
CA ASN A 72 -4.89 0.66 13.18
C ASN A 72 -4.60 -0.56 12.26
N PRO A 73 -3.80 -1.55 12.71
CA PRO A 73 -3.21 -2.55 11.81
C PRO A 73 -4.21 -3.51 11.14
N CYS A 74 -5.32 -3.81 11.81
CA CYS A 74 -6.34 -4.79 11.37
C CYS A 74 -5.74 -6.08 10.76
N PRO A 75 -4.94 -6.85 11.53
CA PRO A 75 -4.12 -7.93 10.98
C PRO A 75 -4.94 -9.06 10.33
N GLU A 76 -6.15 -9.35 10.82
CA GLU A 76 -7.03 -10.34 10.22
C GLU A 76 -7.55 -9.89 8.83
N PHE A 77 -7.81 -8.59 8.66
CA PHE A 77 -8.18 -8.02 7.37
C PHE A 77 -7.02 -8.09 6.37
N GLN A 78 -5.80 -7.70 6.79
CA GLN A 78 -4.61 -7.83 5.93
C GLN A 78 -4.35 -9.31 5.59
N THR A 79 -4.57 -10.22 6.54
CA THR A 79 -4.44 -11.66 6.30
C THR A 79 -5.42 -12.14 5.22
N ALA A 80 -6.66 -11.63 5.22
CA ALA A 80 -7.64 -11.97 4.21
C ALA A 80 -7.25 -11.46 2.81
N VAL A 81 -6.73 -10.23 2.73
CA VAL A 81 -6.16 -9.63 1.52
C VAL A 81 -5.03 -10.53 0.98
N ILE A 82 -4.02 -10.82 1.79
CA ILE A 82 -2.87 -11.65 1.38
C ILE A 82 -3.30 -13.06 0.97
N LYS A 83 -4.18 -13.72 1.73
CA LYS A 83 -4.68 -15.06 1.38
C LYS A 83 -5.40 -15.11 0.04
N SER A 84 -6.09 -14.03 -0.33
CA SER A 84 -6.74 -13.92 -1.63
C SER A 84 -5.71 -13.74 -2.75
N VAL A 85 -4.80 -12.77 -2.57
CA VAL A 85 -3.77 -12.44 -3.56
C VAL A 85 -2.79 -13.59 -3.81
N LYS A 86 -2.42 -14.34 -2.76
CA LYS A 86 -1.50 -15.49 -2.83
C LYS A 86 -2.00 -16.63 -3.73
N LYS A 87 -3.28 -16.63 -4.11
CA LYS A 87 -3.86 -17.58 -5.08
C LYS A 87 -3.58 -17.19 -6.54
N VAL A 88 -3.23 -15.92 -6.77
CA VAL A 88 -3.12 -15.29 -8.09
C VAL A 88 -1.68 -14.94 -8.42
N THR A 89 -0.94 -14.42 -7.45
CA THR A 89 0.48 -14.08 -7.60
C THR A 89 1.27 -14.45 -6.35
N HIS A 90 2.59 -14.35 -6.45
CA HIS A 90 3.51 -14.63 -5.36
C HIS A 90 3.62 -13.42 -4.42
N ILE A 91 3.79 -13.70 -3.14
CA ILE A 91 3.94 -12.69 -2.09
C ILE A 91 5.42 -12.38 -1.91
N ALA A 92 5.75 -11.11 -1.74
CA ALA A 92 7.11 -10.66 -1.53
C ALA A 92 7.74 -11.31 -0.29
N PRO A 93 8.96 -11.85 -0.40
CA PRO A 93 9.74 -12.25 0.77
C PRO A 93 10.28 -11.00 1.49
N ALA A 94 10.59 -11.15 2.78
CA ALA A 94 11.41 -10.18 3.48
C ALA A 94 12.90 -10.33 3.09
N ASP A 95 13.66 -9.25 3.25
CA ASP A 95 15.11 -9.22 3.11
C ASP A 95 15.83 -10.00 4.24
N GLU A 96 17.16 -10.01 4.21
CA GLU A 96 17.99 -10.70 5.21
C GLU A 96 17.82 -10.16 6.64
N HIS A 97 17.22 -8.98 6.81
CA HIS A 97 16.93 -8.35 8.09
C HIS A 97 15.48 -8.55 8.54
N GLY A 98 14.66 -9.27 7.75
CA GLY A 98 13.25 -9.48 8.04
C GLY A 98 12.37 -8.27 7.70
N ASN A 99 12.81 -7.43 6.78
CA ASN A 99 12.11 -6.22 6.35
C ASN A 99 11.61 -6.31 4.91
N ILE A 100 10.62 -5.50 4.55
CA ILE A 100 10.24 -5.14 3.18
C ILE A 100 10.40 -3.63 3.06
N ILE A 101 11.13 -3.15 2.06
CA ILE A 101 11.42 -1.72 1.83
C ILE A 101 11.93 -0.98 3.09
N GLY A 102 12.76 -1.64 3.89
CA GLY A 102 13.37 -1.09 5.11
C GLY A 102 12.50 -1.21 6.37
N GLU A 103 11.32 -1.83 6.24
CA GLU A 103 10.30 -1.84 7.29
C GLU A 103 9.94 -3.25 7.71
N LYS A 104 9.83 -3.46 9.01
CA LYS A 104 9.75 -4.80 9.59
C LYS A 104 8.48 -5.52 9.15
N LEU A 105 8.63 -6.78 8.77
CA LEU A 105 7.49 -7.63 8.46
C LEU A 105 6.63 -7.87 9.71
N GLU A 106 5.33 -7.59 9.60
CA GLU A 106 4.35 -7.79 10.67
C GLU A 106 3.65 -9.15 10.55
N GLN A 107 3.43 -9.61 9.31
CA GLN A 107 2.94 -10.94 8.94
C GLN A 107 3.31 -11.22 7.47
N ASP A 108 3.08 -12.44 6.97
CA ASP A 108 3.39 -12.82 5.58
C ASP A 108 2.88 -11.76 4.58
N GLY A 109 3.82 -11.07 3.90
CA GLY A 109 3.54 -10.03 2.92
C GLY A 109 2.95 -8.71 3.44
N VAL A 110 3.10 -8.37 4.72
CA VAL A 110 2.53 -7.13 5.27
C VAL A 110 3.54 -6.36 6.12
N ILE A 111 3.63 -5.07 5.84
CA ILE A 111 4.30 -4.05 6.66
C ILE A 111 3.28 -2.98 7.07
N ASN A 112 3.61 -2.13 8.05
CA ASN A 112 2.71 -1.07 8.52
C ASN A 112 3.39 0.29 8.51
N TYR A 113 2.71 1.30 7.97
CA TYR A 113 3.13 2.70 8.02
C TYR A 113 2.17 3.56 8.84
N PRO A 114 2.65 4.63 9.50
CA PRO A 114 1.76 5.57 10.18
C PRO A 114 1.11 6.49 9.14
N LEU A 115 0.06 5.99 8.46
CA LEU A 115 -0.50 6.56 7.23
C LEU A 115 -0.89 8.03 7.38
N LYS A 116 -1.52 8.37 8.51
CA LYS A 116 -1.91 9.75 8.85
C LYS A 116 -0.72 10.66 9.06
N LYS A 117 0.32 10.20 9.75
CA LYS A 117 1.54 10.99 10.02
C LYS A 117 2.31 11.26 8.74
N LEU A 118 2.34 10.29 7.83
CA LEU A 118 3.02 10.38 6.53
C LEU A 118 2.16 11.02 5.42
N LEU A 119 0.91 11.38 5.73
CA LEU A 119 -0.02 12.04 4.80
C LEU A 119 -0.30 11.19 3.54
N LEU A 120 -0.33 9.87 3.70
CA LEU A 120 -0.65 8.89 2.65
C LEU A 120 -2.16 8.86 2.37
N CYS A 121 -2.58 8.33 1.22
CA CYS A 121 -3.96 8.40 0.74
C CYS A 121 -4.95 7.91 1.80
N ALA A 122 -4.82 6.67 2.26
CA ALA A 122 -5.71 6.11 3.28
C ALA A 122 -5.75 6.89 4.61
N GLY A 123 -4.74 7.71 4.89
CA GLY A 123 -4.68 8.59 6.06
C GLY A 123 -5.65 9.78 6.04
N PHE A 124 -6.26 10.13 4.90
CA PHE A 124 -7.18 11.28 4.86
C PHE A 124 -8.51 11.04 5.62
N SER A 125 -8.86 9.77 5.84
CA SER A 125 -10.16 9.36 6.39
C SER A 125 -10.04 8.69 7.76
N ASN A 126 -11.18 8.31 8.33
CA ASN A 126 -11.25 7.45 9.53
C ASN A 126 -11.73 6.03 9.20
N ALA A 127 -11.45 5.54 7.99
CA ALA A 127 -11.81 4.18 7.62
C ALA A 127 -11.25 3.15 8.61
N LYS A 128 -12.10 2.23 9.07
CA LYS A 128 -11.70 1.16 9.99
C LYS A 128 -10.75 0.18 9.30
N TYR A 129 -10.91 -0.06 8.01
CA TYR A 129 -10.09 -1.00 7.26
C TYR A 129 -9.34 -0.28 6.15
N THR A 130 -8.02 -0.25 6.22
CA THR A 130 -7.18 0.41 5.23
C THR A 130 -6.11 -0.54 4.74
N THR A 131 -5.86 -0.56 3.44
CA THR A 131 -4.71 -1.27 2.87
C THR A 131 -4.21 -0.50 1.65
N THR A 132 -2.89 -0.36 1.55
CA THR A 132 -2.24 0.05 0.29
C THR A 132 -1.61 -1.19 -0.30
N THR A 133 -2.03 -1.57 -1.49
CA THR A 133 -1.49 -2.75 -2.18
C THR A 133 -0.23 -2.37 -2.93
N GLU A 134 0.76 -3.25 -3.00
CA GLU A 134 1.99 -2.99 -3.74
C GLU A 134 2.29 -4.20 -4.61
N VAL A 135 1.90 -4.14 -5.90
CA VAL A 135 2.30 -5.14 -6.90
C VAL A 135 3.72 -4.86 -7.39
N TYR A 136 4.44 -5.90 -7.81
CA TYR A 136 5.75 -5.74 -8.45
C TYR A 136 5.67 -6.16 -9.93
N PRO A 137 5.50 -5.21 -10.87
CA PRO A 137 5.24 -5.51 -12.28
C PRO A 137 6.49 -5.91 -13.06
N ASP A 138 7.70 -5.57 -12.58
CA ASP A 138 8.96 -5.84 -13.30
C ASP A 138 9.52 -7.25 -13.01
N SER A 139 8.86 -8.04 -12.15
CA SER A 139 9.25 -9.44 -11.90
C SER A 139 9.16 -10.28 -13.18
N PRO A 140 10.17 -11.13 -13.48
CA PRO A 140 10.10 -12.06 -14.61
C PRO A 140 9.01 -13.13 -14.42
N LYS A 141 8.39 -13.23 -13.24
CA LYS A 141 7.33 -14.18 -12.91
C LYS A 141 5.92 -13.67 -13.24
N VAL A 142 5.76 -12.40 -13.57
CA VAL A 142 4.45 -11.76 -13.75
C VAL A 142 4.29 -11.19 -15.16
N ASN A 143 3.08 -10.76 -15.45
CA ASN A 143 2.75 -9.94 -16.61
C ASN A 143 1.69 -8.90 -16.19
N ALA A 144 1.34 -7.99 -17.10
CA ALA A 144 0.38 -6.93 -16.81
C ALA A 144 -0.98 -7.46 -16.31
N GLN A 145 -1.48 -8.55 -16.89
CA GLN A 145 -2.74 -9.15 -16.46
C GLN A 145 -2.64 -9.72 -15.04
N ASN A 146 -1.53 -10.37 -14.70
CA ASN A 146 -1.31 -10.88 -13.34
C ASN A 146 -1.31 -9.76 -12.29
N CYS A 147 -0.75 -8.59 -12.62
CA CYS A 147 -0.79 -7.42 -11.74
C CYS A 147 -2.22 -6.92 -11.53
N VAL A 148 -3.01 -6.80 -12.60
CA VAL A 148 -4.44 -6.45 -12.51
C VAL A 148 -5.20 -7.46 -11.65
N ASP A 149 -5.00 -8.76 -11.91
CA ASP A 149 -5.67 -9.83 -11.17
C ASP A 149 -5.30 -9.82 -9.68
N ALA A 150 -4.05 -9.47 -9.35
CA ALA A 150 -3.60 -9.31 -7.96
C ALA A 150 -4.33 -8.15 -7.26
N GLN A 151 -4.49 -7.00 -7.91
CA GLN A 151 -5.25 -5.87 -7.34
C GLN A 151 -6.73 -6.23 -7.13
N VAL A 152 -7.34 -6.90 -8.11
CA VAL A 152 -8.72 -7.38 -7.98
C VAL A 152 -8.85 -8.39 -6.85
N ALA A 153 -7.88 -9.31 -6.70
CA ALA A 153 -7.84 -10.29 -5.62
C ALA A 153 -7.69 -9.63 -4.23
N ALA A 154 -6.92 -8.54 -4.13
CA ALA A 154 -6.78 -7.78 -2.89
C ALA A 154 -8.11 -7.13 -2.48
N ILE A 155 -8.77 -6.44 -3.42
CA ILE A 155 -10.07 -5.80 -3.17
C ILE A 155 -11.12 -6.85 -2.79
N THR A 156 -11.28 -7.89 -3.60
CA THR A 156 -12.31 -8.92 -3.37
C THR A 156 -12.07 -9.71 -2.09
N GLY A 157 -10.80 -10.05 -1.78
CA GLY A 157 -10.43 -10.71 -0.54
C GLY A 157 -10.75 -9.88 0.70
N GLY A 158 -10.44 -8.58 0.65
CA GLY A 158 -10.83 -7.64 1.70
C GLY A 158 -12.34 -7.51 1.83
N LEU A 159 -13.08 -7.32 0.73
CA LEU A 159 -14.54 -7.19 0.76
C LEU A 159 -15.24 -8.46 1.28
N ASP A 160 -14.76 -9.65 0.93
CA ASP A 160 -15.31 -10.92 1.44
C ASP A 160 -15.12 -11.05 2.96
N TYR A 161 -13.96 -10.65 3.49
CA TYR A 161 -13.74 -10.55 4.93
C TYR A 161 -14.75 -9.62 5.61
N LEU A 162 -14.95 -8.42 5.04
CA LEU A 162 -15.87 -7.43 5.61
C LEU A 162 -17.34 -7.89 5.56
N LYS A 163 -17.73 -8.66 4.54
CA LYS A 163 -19.06 -9.28 4.47
C LYS A 163 -19.23 -10.37 5.53
N ALA A 164 -18.18 -11.14 5.81
CA ALA A 164 -18.20 -12.18 6.83
C ALA A 164 -18.22 -11.61 8.26
N GLU A 165 -17.53 -10.50 8.52
CA GLU A 165 -17.53 -9.81 9.84
C GLU A 165 -18.91 -9.25 10.22
N LYS A 166 -19.74 -8.89 9.23
CA LYS A 166 -21.07 -8.31 9.46
C LYS A 166 -22.16 -9.35 9.76
N ASN A 167 -21.86 -10.64 9.66
CA ASN A 167 -22.77 -11.74 10.01
C ASN A 167 -22.49 -12.24 11.42
#